data_AF-A0AAN7PGH0-F1
#
_entry.id   AF-A0AAN7PGH0-F1
#
_cell.length_a   1.000
_cell.length_b   1.000
_cell.length_c   1.000
_cell.angle_alpha   90.00
_cell.angle_beta   90.00
_cell.angle_gamma   90.00
#
_symmetry.space_group_name_H-M   'P 1'
#
loop_
_entity.id
_entity.type
_entity.pdbx_description
1 polymer ?
#
loop_
_entity_poly.entity_id
_entity_poly.type
_entity_poly.pdbx_seq_one_letter_code
_entity_poly.pdbx_strand_id
1 'polypeptide(L)'
;MESFYRILILALAFQVSIVNCQLGLTGSNYIEQQLLCALDRGPCDVFGQQIKQALPGIIGNNCVACDQRRLANVERVARFVQKRYPNAWEAIVVKYS
;
A
#
# COMPACT_ATOMS: atom_id res chain seq x y z
N MET A 1 42.92 -12.85 -9.82
CA MET A 1 42.17 -11.63 -10.21
C MET A 1 40.70 -11.94 -10.52
N GLU A 2 40.41 -13.00 -11.28
CA GLU A 2 39.06 -13.49 -11.62
C GLU A 2 38.09 -13.69 -10.42
N SER A 3 38.60 -14.25 -9.31
CA SER A 3 37.78 -14.60 -8.14
C SER A 3 37.26 -13.38 -7.36
N PHE A 4 38.05 -12.30 -7.31
CA PHE A 4 37.63 -11.07 -6.63
C PHE A 4 36.49 -10.39 -7.39
N TYR A 5 36.53 -10.41 -8.72
CA TYR A 5 35.48 -9.84 -9.56
C TYR A 5 34.15 -10.60 -9.43
N ARG A 6 34.21 -11.94 -9.31
CA ARG A 6 33.03 -12.76 -9.01
C ARG A 6 32.43 -12.47 -7.64
N ILE A 7 33.27 -12.31 -6.61
CA ILE A 7 32.82 -11.93 -5.27
C ILE A 7 32.21 -10.52 -5.30
N LEU A 8 32.80 -9.59 -6.05
CA LEU A 8 32.27 -8.23 -6.23
C LEU A 8 30.92 -8.24 -6.96
N ILE A 9 30.79 -9.02 -8.05
CA ILE A 9 29.53 -9.17 -8.80
C ILE A 9 28.44 -9.77 -7.91
N LEU A 10 28.75 -10.81 -7.14
CA LEU A 10 27.78 -11.45 -6.23
C LEU A 10 27.35 -10.50 -5.11
N ALA A 11 28.29 -9.73 -4.54
CA ALA A 11 28.00 -8.72 -3.52
C ALA A 11 27.15 -7.57 -4.07
N LEU A 12 27.41 -7.11 -5.30
CA LEU A 12 26.61 -6.07 -5.96
C LEU A 12 25.22 -6.59 -6.34
N ALA A 13 25.11 -7.83 -6.86
CA ALA A 13 23.83 -8.46 -7.18
C ALA A 13 22.94 -8.66 -5.94
N PHE A 14 23.55 -8.91 -4.77
CA PHE A 14 22.83 -9.01 -3.50
C PHE A 14 22.14 -7.69 -3.11
N GLN A 15 22.74 -6.54 -3.44
CA GLN A 15 22.10 -5.24 -3.19
C GLN A 15 20.98 -4.90 -4.19
N VAL A 16 20.99 -5.48 -5.40
CA VAL A 16 19.98 -5.22 -6.45
C VAL A 16 18.58 -5.76 -6.08
N SER A 17 18.49 -6.79 -5.24
CA SER A 17 17.20 -7.40 -4.87
C SER A 17 16.39 -6.58 -3.84
N ILE A 18 17.04 -5.69 -3.09
CA ILE A 18 16.41 -4.91 -2.00
C ILE A 18 15.94 -3.53 -2.51
N VAL A 19 16.61 -2.98 -3.52
CA VAL A 19 16.32 -1.65 -4.07
C VAL A 19 15.12 -1.66 -5.03
N ASN A 20 14.66 -2.84 -5.45
CA ASN A 20 13.47 -2.98 -6.28
C ASN A 20 12.15 -3.04 -5.50
N CYS A 21 12.15 -2.68 -4.21
CA CYS A 21 10.93 -2.39 -3.45
C CYS A 21 10.32 -1.05 -3.92
N GLN A 22 9.85 -1.06 -5.17
CA GLN A 22 8.75 -0.28 -5.72
C GLN A 22 8.68 1.19 -5.30
N LEU A 23 9.63 1.99 -5.78
CA LEU A 23 9.35 3.41 -6.06
C LEU A 23 9.15 3.59 -7.58
N GLY A 24 8.11 2.93 -8.10
CA GLY A 24 7.65 3.07 -9.48
C GLY A 24 6.43 3.99 -9.56
N LEU A 25 6.54 5.23 -9.10
CA LEU A 25 5.47 6.23 -9.25
C LEU A 25 5.69 7.10 -10.49
N THR A 26 5.55 6.51 -11.68
CA THR A 26 5.44 7.30 -12.92
C THR A 26 4.37 6.68 -13.81
N GLY A 27 3.11 6.91 -13.44
CA GLY A 27 1.92 6.51 -14.18
C GLY A 27 0.66 6.73 -13.33
N SER A 28 0.09 7.94 -13.36
CA SER A 28 -0.90 8.43 -12.39
C SER A 28 -2.23 7.67 -12.42
N ASN A 29 -2.36 6.60 -11.63
CA ASN A 29 -3.67 6.10 -11.21
C ASN A 29 -4.06 6.79 -9.90
N TYR A 30 -5.16 7.54 -9.90
CA TYR A 30 -5.65 8.23 -8.71
C TYR A 30 -5.82 7.28 -7.51
N ILE A 31 -6.31 6.06 -7.74
CA ILE A 31 -6.47 5.04 -6.69
C ILE A 31 -5.12 4.67 -6.08
N GLU A 32 -4.09 4.49 -6.89
CA GLU A 32 -2.75 4.14 -6.42
C GLU A 32 -2.15 5.24 -5.56
N GLN A 33 -2.38 6.52 -5.91
CA GLN A 33 -2.01 7.65 -5.07
C GLN A 33 -2.71 7.59 -3.70
N GLN A 34 -4.01 7.26 -3.67
CA GLN A 34 -4.74 7.14 -2.41
C GLN A 34 -4.28 5.94 -1.57
N LEU A 35 -3.92 4.81 -2.21
CA LEU A 35 -3.35 3.65 -1.53
C LEU A 35 -1.98 3.98 -0.91
N LEU A 36 -1.14 4.73 -1.62
CA LEU A 36 0.16 5.15 -1.11
C LEU A 36 0.03 6.19 0.01
N CYS A 37 -0.93 7.11 -0.09
CA CYS A 37 -1.29 8.00 1.00
C CYS A 37 -1.70 7.21 2.27
N ALA A 38 -2.59 6.21 2.13
CA ALA A 38 -3.00 5.35 3.23
C ALA A 38 -1.80 4.61 3.86
N LEU A 39 -0.79 4.26 3.05
CA LEU A 39 0.41 3.57 3.50
C LEU A 39 1.54 4.48 4.01
N ASP A 40 1.38 5.80 4.04
CA ASP A 40 2.47 6.76 4.36
C ASP A 40 3.65 6.70 3.36
N ARG A 41 3.39 6.35 2.11
CA ARG A 41 4.41 6.18 1.05
C ARG A 41 4.28 7.17 -0.10
N GLY A 42 3.40 8.15 0.03
CA GLY A 42 3.16 9.14 -1.01
C GLY A 42 2.38 10.36 -0.49
N PRO A 43 2.23 11.39 -1.32
CA PRO A 43 1.45 12.57 -0.98
C PRO A 43 -0.03 12.22 -0.78
N CYS A 44 -0.70 12.98 0.07
CA CYS A 44 -2.13 12.86 0.33
C CYS A 44 -2.85 14.14 -0.11
N ASP A 45 -3.91 14.00 -0.88
CA ASP A 45 -4.90 15.07 -1.07
C ASP A 45 -5.93 15.06 0.08
N VAL A 46 -6.90 15.96 0.03
CA VAL A 46 -7.97 16.05 1.05
C VAL A 46 -8.73 14.73 1.19
N PHE A 47 -8.97 14.03 0.08
CA PHE A 47 -9.73 12.78 0.09
C PHE A 47 -8.92 11.61 0.65
N GLY A 48 -7.65 11.50 0.28
CA GLY A 48 -6.71 10.55 0.84
C GLY A 48 -6.55 10.70 2.35
N GLN A 49 -6.48 11.94 2.85
CA GLN A 49 -6.47 12.20 4.29
C GLN A 49 -7.75 11.70 4.98
N GLN A 50 -8.92 11.93 4.38
CA GLN A 50 -10.20 11.44 4.94
C GLN A 50 -10.25 9.91 4.99
N ILE A 51 -9.83 9.23 3.92
CA ILE A 51 -9.73 7.77 3.89
C ILE A 51 -8.81 7.31 5.03
N LYS A 52 -7.61 7.89 5.10
CA LYS A 52 -6.59 7.54 6.07
C LYS A 52 -7.07 7.68 7.51
N GLN A 53 -7.83 8.73 7.82
CA GLN A 53 -8.43 8.97 9.14
C GLN A 53 -9.54 7.97 9.47
N ALA A 54 -10.27 7.47 8.46
CA ALA A 54 -11.35 6.51 8.65
C ALA A 54 -10.85 5.07 8.85
N LEU A 55 -9.70 4.71 8.26
CA LEU A 55 -9.18 3.33 8.26
C LEU A 55 -9.02 2.69 9.66
N PRO A 56 -8.51 3.38 10.70
CA PRO A 56 -8.46 2.79 12.05
C PRO A 56 -9.84 2.37 12.60
N GLY A 57 -10.88 3.16 12.32
CA GLY A 57 -12.23 2.83 12.74
C GLY A 57 -12.86 1.71 11.92
N ILE A 58 -12.50 1.61 10.64
CA ILE A 58 -13.02 0.59 9.72
C ILE A 58 -12.35 -0.76 9.97
N ILE A 59 -11.02 -0.81 10.03
CA ILE A 59 -10.23 -2.04 10.15
C ILE A 59 -10.00 -2.38 11.63
N GLY A 60 -9.34 -1.49 12.38
CA GLY A 60 -8.94 -1.76 13.76
C GLY A 60 -10.12 -1.87 14.76
N ASN A 61 -11.27 -1.27 14.44
CA ASN A 61 -12.48 -1.36 15.27
C ASN A 61 -13.68 -1.96 14.54
N ASN A 62 -13.45 -2.76 13.49
CA ASN A 62 -14.49 -3.48 12.75
C ASN A 62 -15.71 -2.60 12.33
N CYS A 63 -15.48 -1.33 12.01
CA CYS A 63 -16.51 -0.40 11.54
C CYS A 63 -17.69 -0.19 12.51
N VAL A 64 -17.49 -0.26 13.84
CA VAL A 64 -18.58 -0.10 14.84
C VAL A 64 -19.41 1.17 14.66
N ALA A 65 -18.80 2.27 14.18
CA ALA A 65 -19.47 3.55 13.95
C ALA A 65 -20.10 3.69 12.53
N CYS A 66 -20.10 2.64 11.72
CA CYS A 66 -20.59 2.67 10.35
C CYS A 66 -22.10 2.40 10.30
N ASP A 67 -22.84 3.28 9.61
CA ASP A 67 -24.22 2.98 9.21
C ASP A 67 -24.27 1.96 8.06
N GLN A 68 -25.46 1.41 7.76
CA GLN A 68 -25.63 0.39 6.72
C GLN A 68 -25.14 0.85 5.34
N ARG A 69 -25.34 2.13 4.99
CA ARG A 69 -24.93 2.68 3.69
C ARG A 69 -23.41 2.80 3.60
N ARG A 70 -22.76 3.26 4.68
CA ARG A 70 -21.30 3.33 4.78
C ARG A 70 -20.67 1.95 4.72
N LEU A 71 -21.24 0.98 5.43
CA LEU A 71 -20.75 -0.40 5.44
C LEU A 71 -20.76 -1.00 4.03
N ALA A 72 -21.88 -0.90 3.31
CA ALA A 72 -21.98 -1.39 1.93
C ALA A 72 -20.96 -0.74 0.97
N ASN A 73 -20.66 0.54 1.17
CA ASN A 73 -19.63 1.24 0.38
C ASN A 73 -18.22 0.78 0.75
N VAL A 74 -17.91 0.65 2.04
CA VAL A 74 -16.62 0.13 2.52
C VAL A 74 -16.37 -1.26 1.95
N GLU A 75 -17.36 -2.16 2.01
CA GLU A 75 -17.23 -3.51 1.47
C GLU A 75 -17.01 -3.51 -0.05
N ARG A 76 -17.71 -2.65 -0.79
CA ARG A 76 -17.51 -2.52 -2.25
C ARG A 76 -16.10 -2.07 -2.57
N VAL A 77 -15.59 -1.07 -1.85
CA VAL A 77 -14.21 -0.57 -2.03
C VAL A 77 -13.20 -1.64 -1.62
N ALA A 78 -13.40 -2.30 -0.48
CA ALA A 78 -12.53 -3.38 -0.01
C ALA A 78 -12.42 -4.50 -1.05
N ARG A 79 -13.53 -5.00 -1.59
CA ARG A 79 -13.52 -6.01 -2.66
C ARG A 79 -12.78 -5.54 -3.91
N PHE A 80 -12.95 -4.28 -4.30
CA PHE A 80 -12.23 -3.71 -5.44
C PHE A 80 -10.71 -3.65 -5.19
N VAL A 81 -10.28 -3.16 -4.02
CA VAL A 81 -8.86 -3.05 -3.67
C VAL A 81 -8.23 -4.44 -3.49
N GLN A 82 -8.90 -5.38 -2.83
CA GLN A 82 -8.45 -6.78 -2.74
C GLN A 82 -8.21 -7.41 -4.11
N LYS A 83 -9.16 -7.20 -5.05
CA LYS A 83 -9.07 -7.80 -6.38
C LYS A 83 -8.00 -7.16 -7.26
N ARG A 84 -7.84 -5.83 -7.21
CA ARG A 84 -6.98 -5.08 -8.14
C ARG A 84 -5.60 -4.72 -7.57
N TYR A 85 -5.48 -4.61 -6.24
CA TYR A 85 -4.29 -4.17 -5.52
C TYR A 85 -4.04 -5.03 -4.26
N PRO A 86 -3.91 -6.37 -4.39
CA PRO A 86 -3.85 -7.29 -3.25
C PRO A 86 -2.70 -6.98 -2.28
N ASN A 87 -1.51 -6.61 -2.79
CA ASN A 87 -0.36 -6.28 -1.94
C ASN A 87 -0.59 -4.99 -1.14
N ALA A 88 -1.25 -3.99 -1.74
CA ALA A 88 -1.60 -2.75 -1.03
C ALA A 88 -2.68 -3.01 0.01
N TRP A 89 -3.67 -3.86 -0.32
CA TRP A 89 -4.69 -4.30 0.63
C TRP A 89 -4.07 -4.96 1.86
N GLU A 90 -3.19 -5.94 1.66
CA GLU A 90 -2.50 -6.62 2.76
C GLU A 90 -1.71 -5.65 3.63
N ALA A 91 -0.93 -4.76 3.02
CA ALA A 91 -0.16 -3.76 3.75
C ALA A 91 -1.05 -2.78 4.55
N ILE A 92 -2.23 -2.42 4.01
CA ILE A 92 -3.21 -1.57 4.71
C ILE A 92 -3.81 -2.34 5.90
N VAL A 93 -4.23 -3.59 5.71
CA VAL A 93 -4.78 -4.40 6.80
C VAL A 93 -3.76 -4.53 7.92
N VAL A 94 -2.52 -4.91 7.61
CA VAL A 94 -1.43 -5.03 8.61
C VAL A 94 -1.19 -3.73 9.37
N LYS A 95 -1.30 -2.58 8.70
CA LYS A 95 -1.04 -1.27 9.30
C LYS A 95 -2.16 -0.81 10.24
N TYR A 96 -3.40 -1.17 9.94
CA TYR A 96 -4.59 -0.62 10.60
C TYR A 96 -5.37 -1.65 11.43
N SER A 97 -4.97 -2.93 11.41
CA SER A 97 -5.46 -3.98 12.31
C SER A 97 -4.97 -3.79 13.74
#